data_AF-A0A2R6J215-F1
#
_entry.id   AF-A0A2R6J215-F1
#
_cell.length_a   1.000
_cell.length_b   1.000
_cell.length_c   1.000
_cell.angle_alpha   90.00
_cell.angle_beta   90.00
_cell.angle_gamma   90.00
#
_symmetry.space_group_name_H-M   'P 1'
#
loop_
_entity.id
_entity.type
_entity.pdbx_description
1 polymer ?
#
loop_
_entity_poly.entity_id
_entity_poly.type
_entity_poly.pdbx_seq_one_letter_code
_entity_poly.pdbx_strand_id
1 'polypeptide(L)' 'MTDDFEEFETGLEDRSYPVSSAELGAEYADQPIDLPNETETVGDVFDRLDQEFDSAAEAREALYGELTGEDVDRA' A
#
# COMPACT_ATOMS: atom_id res chain seq x y z
N MET A 1 4.24 -15.90 -7.99
CA MET A 1 4.51 -14.55 -7.43
C MET A 1 3.33 -13.69 -7.79
N THR A 2 2.15 -14.05 -7.28
CA THR A 2 0.85 -13.43 -7.60
C THR A 2 -0.13 -13.61 -6.42
N ASP A 3 -0.08 -14.76 -5.72
CA ASP A 3 -0.99 -15.05 -4.60
C ASP A 3 -0.98 -14.03 -3.44
N ASP A 4 0.18 -13.48 -3.08
CA ASP A 4 0.31 -12.60 -1.90
C ASP A 4 -0.31 -11.21 -2.12
N PHE A 5 -0.19 -10.69 -3.34
CA PHE A 5 -0.72 -9.37 -3.69
C PHE A 5 -2.23 -9.41 -3.95
N GLU A 6 -2.75 -10.49 -4.53
CA GLU A 6 -4.19 -10.67 -4.73
C GLU A 6 -4.96 -10.81 -3.40
N GLU A 7 -4.36 -11.46 -2.39
CA GLU A 7 -4.92 -11.55 -1.04
C GLU A 7 -4.95 -10.19 -0.36
N PHE A 8 -3.89 -9.40 -0.51
CA PHE A 8 -3.84 -8.02 -0.06
C PHE A 8 -4.96 -7.17 -0.70
N GLU A 9 -5.10 -7.21 -2.03
CA GLU A 9 -6.14 -6.46 -2.75
C GLU A 9 -7.55 -6.85 -2.29
N THR A 10 -7.81 -8.15 -2.14
CA THR A 10 -9.09 -8.65 -1.61
C THR A 10 -9.34 -8.16 -0.19
N GLY A 11 -8.31 -8.14 0.66
CA GLY A 11 -8.38 -7.61 2.02
C GLY A 11 -8.67 -6.10 2.07
N LEU A 12 -8.14 -5.33 1.11
CA LEU A 12 -8.50 -3.92 0.95
C LEU A 12 -9.98 -3.77 0.56
N GLU A 13 -10.54 -4.64 -0.29
CA GLU A 13 -11.92 -4.52 -0.77
C GLU A 13 -12.97 -4.92 0.28
N ASP A 14 -12.67 -5.89 1.16
CA ASP A 14 -13.63 -6.40 2.15
C ASP A 14 -13.74 -5.53 3.42
N ARG A 15 -12.90 -4.49 3.56
CA ARG A 15 -12.87 -3.64 4.76
C ARG A 15 -13.79 -2.43 4.71
N SER A 16 -14.00 -1.84 5.89
CA SER A 16 -14.78 -0.62 6.06
C SER A 16 -13.88 0.61 5.94
N TYR A 17 -14.34 1.59 5.17
CA TYR A 17 -13.67 2.88 4.96
C TYR A 17 -14.45 4.00 5.67
N PRO A 18 -13.79 5.10 6.09
CA PRO A 18 -12.37 5.42 5.85
C PRO A 18 -11.36 4.67 6.75
N VAL A 19 -10.13 4.50 6.26
CA VAL A 19 -9.01 3.85 6.98
C VAL A 19 -7.73 4.65 6.82
N SER A 20 -6.92 4.77 7.88
CA SER A 20 -5.65 5.51 7.82
C SER A 20 -4.51 4.66 7.27
N SER A 21 -3.56 5.29 6.58
CA SER A 21 -2.30 4.68 6.16
C SER A 21 -1.54 4.05 7.32
N ALA A 22 -1.49 4.68 8.48
CA ALA A 22 -0.86 4.11 9.68
C ALA A 22 -1.52 2.80 10.13
N GLU A 23 -2.84 2.69 10.00
CA GLU A 23 -3.59 1.46 10.34
C GLU A 23 -3.27 0.35 9.34
N LEU A 24 -3.26 0.66 8.04
CA LEU A 24 -2.84 -0.27 6.99
C LEU A 24 -1.38 -0.68 7.14
N GLY A 25 -0.50 0.27 7.45
CA GLY A 25 0.92 0.04 7.61
C GLY A 25 1.22 -0.85 8.80
N ALA A 26 0.46 -0.70 9.89
CA ALA A 26 0.54 -1.58 11.05
C ALA A 26 -0.01 -2.99 10.75
N GLU A 27 -1.11 -3.10 10.00
CA GLU A 27 -1.73 -4.38 9.65
C GLU A 27 -0.85 -5.19 8.67
N TYR A 28 -0.26 -4.51 7.69
CA TYR A 28 0.60 -5.10 6.67
C TYR A 28 2.09 -4.84 6.94
N ALA A 29 2.46 -4.62 8.21
CA ALA A 29 3.83 -4.29 8.62
C ALA A 29 4.86 -5.35 8.19
N ASP A 30 4.48 -6.61 8.27
CA ASP A 30 5.33 -7.76 7.97
C ASP A 30 5.20 -8.20 6.50
N GLN A 31 4.33 -7.55 5.72
CA GLN A 31 3.99 -8.07 4.39
C GLN A 31 5.03 -7.66 3.36
N PRO A 32 5.79 -8.62 2.78
CA PRO A 32 6.94 -8.31 1.95
C PRO A 32 6.51 -7.90 0.54
N ILE A 33 7.16 -6.86 0.03
CA ILE A 33 7.06 -6.42 -1.36
C ILE A 33 8.42 -6.60 -2.03
N ASP A 34 8.40 -7.30 -3.16
CA ASP A 34 9.58 -7.50 -4.00
C ASP A 34 9.71 -6.31 -4.95
N LEU A 35 10.66 -5.42 -4.67
CA LEU A 35 11.05 -4.35 -5.57
C LEU A 35 12.20 -4.83 -6.46
N PRO A 36 12.37 -4.25 -7.67
CA PRO A 36 13.42 -4.69 -8.59
C PRO A 36 14.85 -4.50 -8.05
N ASN A 37 15.05 -3.66 -7.05
CA ASN A 37 16.37 -3.37 -6.46
C ASN A 37 16.47 -3.72 -4.96
N GLU A 38 15.35 -4.00 -4.30
CA GLU A 38 15.27 -4.21 -2.86
C GLU A 38 14.03 -5.00 -2.45
N THR A 39 13.99 -5.49 -1.21
CA THR A 39 12.78 -6.07 -0.64
C THR A 39 12.37 -5.13 0.49
N GLU A 40 11.19 -4.55 0.36
CA GLU A 40 10.60 -3.65 1.35
C GLU A 40 9.32 -4.29 1.91
N THR A 41 8.67 -3.67 2.89
CA THR A 41 7.36 -4.14 3.37
C THR A 41 6.27 -3.14 3.01
N VAL A 42 5.04 -3.65 2.81
CA VAL A 42 3.83 -2.83 2.62
C VAL A 42 3.69 -1.81 3.75
N GLY A 43 4.04 -2.22 4.98
CA GLY A 43 4.10 -1.36 6.14
C GLY A 43 4.99 -0.14 6.00
N ASP A 44 6.21 -0.32 5.49
CA ASP A 44 7.17 0.77 5.35
C ASP A 44 6.69 1.81 4.32
N VAL A 45 6.06 1.35 3.24
CA VAL A 45 5.45 2.24 2.24
C VAL A 45 4.27 3.03 2.84
N PHE A 46 3.38 2.35 3.58
CA PHE A 46 2.27 3.03 4.23
C PHE A 46 2.69 3.95 5.38
N ASP A 47 3.81 3.70 6.06
CA ASP A 47 4.35 4.59 7.09
C ASP A 47 4.82 5.92 6.49
N ARG A 48 5.27 5.92 5.21
CA ARG A 48 5.59 7.15 4.47
C ARG A 48 4.36 7.92 4.03
N LEU A 49 3.27 7.22 3.73
CA LEU A 49 1.99 7.82 3.38
C LEU A 49 1.35 8.34 4.68
N ASP A 50 1.18 9.65 4.84
CA ASP A 50 0.49 10.24 6.02
C ASP A 50 -0.91 10.75 5.60
N GLN A 51 -1.76 9.84 5.13
CA GLN A 51 -3.10 10.17 4.63
C GLN A 51 -4.16 9.13 4.99
N GLU A 52 -5.42 9.57 5.02
CA GLU A 52 -6.58 8.69 5.17
C GLU A 52 -7.11 8.29 3.79
N PHE A 53 -7.54 7.04 3.68
CA PHE A 53 -8.11 6.49 2.47
C PHE A 53 -9.62 6.36 2.61
N ASP A 54 -10.35 6.87 1.62
CA ASP A 54 -11.80 6.74 1.54
C ASP A 54 -12.24 5.43 0.87
N SER A 55 -11.32 4.71 0.22
CA SER A 55 -11.61 3.49 -0.53
C SER A 55 -10.38 2.61 -0.77
N ALA A 56 -10.63 1.31 -1.01
CA ALA A 56 -9.61 0.33 -1.38
C ALA A 56 -8.80 0.74 -2.61
N ALA A 57 -9.51 1.31 -3.59
CA ALA A 57 -8.91 1.81 -4.81
C ALA A 57 -7.89 2.93 -4.56
N GLU A 58 -8.13 3.78 -3.55
CA GLU A 58 -7.25 4.89 -3.21
C GLU A 58 -5.99 4.41 -2.49
N ALA A 59 -6.15 3.48 -1.54
CA ALA A 59 -5.02 2.86 -0.84
C ALA A 59 -4.08 2.10 -1.77
N ARG A 60 -4.62 1.31 -2.71
CA ARG A 60 -3.77 0.63 -3.71
C ARG A 60 -3.09 1.62 -4.63
N GLU A 61 -3.76 2.69 -5.05
CA GLU A 61 -3.19 3.64 -6.02
C GLU A 61 -2.01 4.39 -5.39
N ALA A 62 -2.15 4.79 -4.12
CA ALA A 62 -1.06 5.37 -3.35
C ALA A 62 0.12 4.39 -3.18
N LEU A 63 -0.18 3.12 -2.83
CA LEU A 63 0.85 2.08 -2.70
C LEU A 63 1.58 1.85 -4.03
N TYR A 64 0.86 1.68 -5.13
CA TYR A 64 1.47 1.48 -6.45
C TYR A 64 2.28 2.69 -6.91
N GLY A 65 1.81 3.92 -6.65
CA GLY A 65 2.54 5.14 -6.97
C GLY A 65 3.90 5.23 -6.27
N GLU A 66 3.95 4.90 -4.99
CA GLU A 66 5.20 4.81 -4.23
C GLU A 66 6.12 3.71 -4.78
N LEU A 67 5.57 2.51 -5.06
CA LEU A 67 6.36 1.37 -5.54
C LEU A 67 6.94 1.56 -6.94
N THR A 68 6.20 2.22 -7.85
CA THR A 68 6.72 2.51 -9.19
C THR A 68 7.62 3.73 -9.21
N GLY A 69 7.74 4.46 -8.10
CA GLY A 69 8.43 5.75 -8.06
C GLY A 69 7.78 6.76 -9.01
N GLU A 70 6.52 6.53 -9.40
CA GLU A 70 5.66 7.55 -9.99
C GLU A 70 5.15 8.49 -8.88
N ASP A 71 6.08 8.97 -8.04
CA ASP A 71 6.03 10.37 -7.65
C ASP A 71 6.28 11.13 -8.95
N VAL A 72 5.22 11.26 -9.75
CA VAL A 72 5.18 12.20 -10.86
C VAL A 72 5.47 13.52 -10.19
N ASP A 73 6.73 13.96 -10.27
CA ASP A 73 7.19 15.33 -10.10
C ASP A 73 6.02 16.23 -10.50
N ARG A 74 5.23 16.68 -9.52
CA ARG A 74 4.08 17.53 -9.78
C ARG A 74 4.63 18.94 -9.98
N ALA A 75 5.24 19.13 -11.15
CA ALA A 75 5.75 20.39 -11.66
C ALA A 75 4.65 21.19 -12.39
#